data_AF-A0A106BWP0-F1
#
_entry.id   AF-A0A106BWP0-F1
#
_cell.length_a   1.000
_cell.length_b   1.000
_cell.length_c   1.000
_cell.angle_alpha   90.00
_cell.angle_beta   90.00
_cell.angle_gamma   90.00
#
_symmetry.space_group_name_H-M   'P 1'
#
loop_
_entity.id
_entity.type
_entity.pdbx_description
1 polymer ?
#
loop_
_entity_poly.entity_id
_entity_poly.type
_entity_poly.pdbx_seq_one_letter_code
_entity_poly.pdbx_strand_id
1 'polypeptide(L)' 'MVVNSAQQAVQMAQRSYSGKVLKVQSANVNGHPGYRIKLLTNDGVIFYVLVDATNGSVTRN' A
#
# COMPACT_ATOMS: atom_id res chain seq x y z
N MET A 1 3.28 -7.36 -12.09
CA MET A 1 3.56 -5.98 -12.53
C MET A 1 4.51 -5.40 -11.50
N VAL A 2 5.67 -4.86 -11.89
CA VAL A 2 6.66 -4.38 -10.90
C VAL A 2 6.27 -2.97 -10.44
N VAL A 3 6.30 -2.72 -9.13
CA VAL A 3 6.02 -1.41 -8.53
C VAL A 3 7.34 -0.75 -8.21
N ASN A 4 7.75 0.22 -9.01
CA ASN A 4 9.07 0.84 -8.88
C ASN A 4 9.05 2.13 -8.05
N SER A 5 7.87 2.61 -7.66
CA SER A 5 7.75 3.86 -6.90
C SER A 5 6.65 3.80 -5.84
N ALA A 6 6.89 4.57 -4.78
CA ALA A 6 5.92 4.85 -3.73
C ALA A 6 4.60 5.41 -4.30
N GLN A 7 4.66 6.28 -5.31
CA GLN A 7 3.47 6.86 -5.93
C GLN A 7 2.64 5.80 -6.66
N GLN A 8 3.29 4.86 -7.35
CA GLN A 8 2.61 3.76 -8.02
C GLN A 8 1.93 2.84 -6.99
N ALA A 9 2.62 2.54 -5.89
CA ALA A 9 2.05 1.77 -4.77
C ALA A 9 0.81 2.47 -4.16
N VAL A 10 0.88 3.79 -3.98
CA VAL A 10 -0.23 4.62 -3.49
C VAL A 10 -1.43 4.56 -4.44
N GLN A 11 -1.22 4.74 -5.74
CA GLN A 11 -2.30 4.66 -6.72
C GLN A 11 -2.97 3.29 -6.72
N MET A 12 -2.20 2.21 -6.60
CA MET A 12 -2.74 0.86 -6.47
C MET A 12 -3.57 0.71 -5.20
N ALA A 13 -3.04 1.11 -4.05
CA ALA A 13 -3.75 1.01 -2.78
C ALA A 13 -5.03 1.86 -2.75
N GLN A 14 -5.01 3.06 -3.34
CA GLN A 14 -6.19 3.92 -3.46
C GLN A 14 -7.25 3.37 -4.42
N ARG A 15 -6.85 2.63 -5.46
CA ARG A 15 -7.80 1.92 -6.34
C ARG A 15 -8.44 0.73 -5.65
N SER A 16 -7.69 0.02 -4.80
CA SER A 16 -8.22 -1.12 -4.05
C SER A 16 -9.03 -0.70 -2.82
N TYR A 17 -8.70 0.43 -2.20
CA TYR A 17 -9.31 0.91 -0.97
C TYR A 17 -9.68 2.39 -1.07
N SER A 18 -10.98 2.67 -0.95
CA SER A 18 -11.49 4.02 -0.80
C SER A 18 -11.06 4.59 0.55
N GLY A 19 -10.11 5.52 0.54
CA GLY A 19 -9.60 6.14 1.77
C GLY A 19 -8.51 7.17 1.52
N LYS A 20 -8.18 7.93 2.57
CA LYS A 20 -7.12 8.93 2.55
C LYS A 20 -5.79 8.29 2.94
N VAL A 21 -4.79 8.44 2.08
CA VAL A 21 -3.43 8.02 2.40
C VAL A 21 -2.83 9.02 3.38
N LEU A 22 -2.40 8.50 4.54
CA LEU A 22 -1.76 9.29 5.58
C LEU A 22 -0.24 9.23 5.47
N LYS A 23 0.30 8.05 5.12
CA LYS A 23 1.75 7.85 5.05
C LYS A 23 2.09 6.71 4.11
N VAL A 24 3.23 6.84 3.44
CA VAL A 24 3.88 5.77 2.67
C VAL A 24 5.25 5.50 3.29
N GLN A 25 5.63 4.24 3.38
CA GLN A 25 6.95 3.81 3.80
C GLN A 25 7.38 2.62 2.95
N SER A 26 8.67 2.54 2.58
CA SER A 26 9.23 1.31 2.04
C SER A 26 9.34 0.27 3.16
N ALA A 27 8.96 -0.97 2.86
CA ALA A 27 8.98 -2.08 3.82
C ALA A 27 9.22 -3.40 3.07
N ASN A 28 9.73 -4.40 3.77
CA ASN A 28 9.80 -5.75 3.21
C ASN A 28 8.43 -6.44 3.38
N VAL A 29 7.85 -6.90 2.27
CA VAL A 29 6.59 -7.63 2.21
C VAL A 29 6.90 -9.04 1.72
N ASN A 30 6.60 -10.07 2.52
CA ASN A 30 6.87 -11.47 2.18
C ASN A 30 8.32 -11.78 1.77
N GLY A 31 9.31 -11.10 2.36
CA GLY A 31 10.72 -11.27 2.01
C GLY A 31 11.16 -10.54 0.73
N HIS A 32 10.26 -9.78 0.11
CA HIS A 32 10.51 -8.96 -1.07
C HIS A 32 10.45 -7.47 -0.74
N PRO A 33 11.13 -6.60 -1.52
CA PRO A 33 10.93 -5.17 -1.40
C PRO A 33 9.47 -4.81 -1.66
N GLY A 34 8.97 -3.84 -0.93
CA GLY A 34 7.57 -3.43 -1.00
C GLY A 34 7.32 -2.10 -0.31
N TYR A 35 6.04 -1.79 -0.14
CA TYR A 35 5.57 -0.55 0.44
C TYR A 35 4.47 -0.81 1.46
N ARG A 36 4.58 -0.14 2.61
CA ARG A 36 3.54 -0.09 3.63
C ARG A 36 2.88 1.28 3.63
N ILE A 37 1.58 1.27 3.39
CA ILE A 37 0.77 2.47 3.19
C ILE A 37 -0.22 2.55 4.35
N LYS A 38 -0.21 3.65 5.08
CA LYS A 38 -1.17 3.93 6.14
C LYS A 38 -2.37 4.64 5.53
N LEU A 39 -3.54 4.03 5.64
CA LEU A 39 -4.78 4.53 5.07
C LEU A 39 -5.81 4.80 6.18
N LEU A 40 -6.63 5.82 5.96
CA LEU A 40 -7.79 6.18 6.77
C LEU A 40 -9.04 5.98 5.91
N THR A 41 -9.95 5.09 6.32
CA THR A 41 -11.27 4.97 5.68
C THR A 41 -12.13 6.18 5.99
N ASN A 42 -13.19 6.38 5.20
CA ASN A 42 -14.19 7.40 5.48
C ASN A 42 -14.90 7.18 6.83
N ASP A 43 -14.95 5.94 7.31
CA ASP A 43 -15.52 5.56 8.61
C ASP A 43 -14.57 5.83 9.80
N GLY A 44 -13.41 6.44 9.55
CA GLY A 44 -12.43 6.78 10.58
C GLY A 44 -11.49 5.64 10.98
N VAL A 45 -11.51 4.51 10.27
CA VAL A 45 -10.66 3.35 10.58
C VAL A 45 -9.29 3.50 9.92
N ILE A 46 -8.24 3.39 10.72
CA ILE A 46 -6.86 3.38 10.23
C ILE A 46 -6.41 1.94 10.05
N PHE A 47 -5.88 1.62 8.87
CA PHE A 47 -5.27 0.31 8.60
C PHE A 47 -4.05 0.45 7.70
N TYR A 48 -3.31 -0.65 7.56
CA TYR A 48 -2.14 -0.70 6.72
C TYR A 48 -2.40 -1.53 5.48
N VAL A 49 -1.96 -1.01 4.34
CA VAL A 49 -1.92 -1.73 3.08
C VAL A 49 -0.47 -2.03 2.75
N LEU A 50 -0.19 -3.29 2.48
CA LEU A 50 1.09 -3.80 2.03
C LEU A 50 1.02 -3.99 0.52
N VAL A 51 1.99 -3.43 -0.19
CA VAL A 51 2.15 -3.58 -1.63
C VAL A 51 3.49 -4.23 -1.89
N ASP A 52 3.48 -5.44 -2.45
CA ASP A 52 4.69 -6.13 -2.88
C ASP A 52 5.18 -5.53 -4.19
N ALA A 53 6.43 -5.07 -4.21
CA ALA A 53 6.99 -4.37 -5.38
C ALA A 53 7.32 -5.31 -6.54
N THR A 54 7.44 -6.61 -6.27
CA THR A 54 7.87 -7.62 -7.25
C THR A 54 6.70 -8.07 -8.11
N ASN A 55 5.58 -8.39 -7.47
CA ASN A 55 4.40 -8.94 -8.14
C ASN A 55 3.23 -7.92 -8.25
N GLY A 56 3.24 -6.86 -7.44
CA GLY A 56 2.16 -5.88 -7.36
C GLY A 56 0.98 -6.34 -6.49
N SER A 57 1.18 -7.36 -5.65
CA SER A 57 0.17 -7.85 -4.73
C SER A 57 -0.17 -6.80 -3.68
N VAL A 58 -1.46 -6.57 -3.46
CA VAL A 58 -1.97 -5.60 -2.50
C VAL A 58 -2.70 -6.38 -1.40
N THR A 59 -2.21 -6.27 -0.17
CA THR A 59 -2.79 -6.99 0.98
C THR A 59 -3.08 -6.00 2.12
N ARG A 60 -4.21 -6.19 2.79
CA ARG A 60 -4.56 -5.46 4.00
C ARG A 60 -4.05 -6.20 5.24
N ASN A 61 -3.41 -5.47 6.15
CA ASN A 61 -3.02 -5.94 7.48
C ASN A 61 -3.82 -5.20 8.57
#